data_AF-A0A034V1Z9-F1
#
_entry.id   AF-A0A034V1Z9-F1
#
_cell.length_a   1.000
_cell.length_b   1.000
_cell.length_c   1.000
_cell.angle_alpha   90.00
_cell.angle_beta   90.00
_cell.angle_gamma   90.00
#
_symmetry.space_group_name_H-M   'P 1'
#
loop_
_entity.id
_entity.type
_entity.pdbx_description
1 polymer ?
#
loop_
_entity_poly.entity_id
_entity_poly.type
_entity_poly.pdbx_seq_one_letter_code
_entity_poly.pdbx_strand_id
1 'polypeptide(L)'
;MSTRRKDIWKLLYNLVSRDGTDLNDVFAFVDDILCREPSLIRPSLRELNNRFQDTFVLWIINKFINGLGDSNVKSNSNSFSTEGMQGRNIQLQEKILQSCLVNRALLFERLVAAYIKAIGQLTNGLQLLDEQQDINQAGIETEPKQFLEITAFFSEDLCLREIDADFSFKPIRVPYEVVDDRVRSLLQVLHTAALIGYPLFPQMFAESLLSVLHVVRECDLTTKLLALRYCQKIFELACKCTELLEHYGQLTMQGLALIWSQIPLWLHARCIRLEELDGFKDVTIAIMRVLNRFSNELQWTRRALTMLALSILYNCAELEPKANNKNDSKNLGELIREIVQFIIQLPLEDGEEDVIVKDAEKLIILSEKNEFVLLLLSVIIARVDNESEKRLRTLKFLKEKIFDTLRLPEIRIDSLKRLKQLLQALIYAEHRLCRRQQLNALRKNTVEEVIQENYYNSINLFSSLVDDDYVSQLDQVISRYHGNSVLVDFKDLELFTLYLDVCALLMNSITLRGAMNTKTQIILLQRMSNPLEAATQERFPSRNLQDAAFESLRLLASLNING
;
A
#
# COMPACT_ATOMS: atom_id res chain seq x y z
N MET A 1 32.05 45.89 2.90
CA MET A 1 30.91 44.94 2.91
C MET A 1 31.29 43.54 3.43
N SER A 2 32.50 42.99 3.17
CA SER A 2 32.89 41.64 3.61
C SER A 2 33.21 41.48 5.10
N THR A 3 33.66 42.54 5.79
CA THR A 3 33.96 42.54 7.23
C THR A 3 32.69 42.46 8.07
N ARG A 4 31.69 43.31 7.77
CA ARG A 4 30.39 43.34 8.46
C ARG A 4 29.66 41.99 8.46
N ARG A 5 29.79 41.18 7.40
CA ARG A 5 29.18 39.84 7.34
C ARG A 5 29.90 38.84 8.26
N LYS A 6 31.24 38.85 8.30
CA LYS A 6 32.02 38.01 9.23
C LYS A 6 31.73 38.40 10.69
N ASP A 7 31.53 39.69 10.95
CA ASP A 7 31.17 40.19 12.28
C ASP A 7 29.76 39.74 12.71
N ILE A 8 28.78 39.73 11.78
CA ILE A 8 27.45 39.17 12.03
C ILE A 8 27.57 37.68 12.39
N TRP A 9 28.25 36.87 11.58
CA TRP A 9 28.45 35.44 11.87
C TRP A 9 29.17 35.18 13.20
N LYS A 10 30.16 35.99 13.57
CA LYS A 10 30.82 35.95 14.88
C LYS A 10 29.86 36.27 16.03
N LEU A 11 29.00 37.28 15.85
CA LEU A 11 27.94 37.60 16.81
C LEU A 11 26.95 36.44 16.93
N LEU A 12 26.54 35.82 15.82
CA LEU A 12 25.67 34.64 15.84
C LEU A 12 26.34 33.49 16.62
N TYR A 13 27.61 33.20 16.32
CA TYR A 13 28.37 32.15 17.01
C TYR A 13 28.46 32.40 18.52
N ASN A 14 28.85 33.61 18.93
CA ASN A 14 28.98 33.95 20.35
C ASN A 14 27.63 33.90 21.09
N LEU A 15 26.53 34.19 20.42
CA LEU A 15 25.19 34.13 21.01
C LEU A 15 24.72 32.67 21.16
N VAL A 16 24.99 31.82 20.17
CA VAL A 16 24.62 30.39 20.23
C VAL A 16 25.59 29.58 21.10
N SER A 17 26.87 29.98 21.22
CA SER A 17 27.91 29.21 21.91
C SER A 17 27.95 29.42 23.43
N ARG A 18 27.22 30.40 23.98
CA ARG A 18 27.21 30.64 25.43
C ARG A 18 26.47 29.52 26.16
N ASP A 19 27.19 28.82 27.03
CA ASP A 19 26.63 27.86 27.98
C ASP A 19 25.58 28.58 28.85
N GLY A 20 24.30 28.15 28.77
CA GLY A 20 23.17 28.74 29.50
C GLY A 20 22.23 29.63 28.69
N THR A 21 22.44 29.81 27.38
CA THR A 21 21.46 30.49 26.51
C THR A 21 20.24 29.59 26.32
N ASP A 22 19.03 30.10 26.61
CA ASP A 22 17.78 29.35 26.42
C ASP A 22 17.63 28.94 24.94
N LEU A 23 17.27 27.68 24.70
CA LEU A 23 16.98 27.14 23.37
C LEU A 23 15.91 27.99 22.65
N ASN A 24 14.98 28.59 23.39
CA ASN A 24 13.98 29.50 22.84
C ASN A 24 14.57 30.76 22.19
N ASP A 25 15.57 31.37 22.83
CA ASP A 25 16.25 32.57 22.31
C ASP A 25 17.04 32.22 21.05
N VAL A 26 17.68 31.03 21.05
CA VAL A 26 18.34 30.49 19.86
C VAL A 26 17.33 30.23 18.75
N PHE A 27 16.14 29.70 19.06
CA PHE A 27 15.09 29.44 18.07
C PHE A 27 14.54 30.73 17.44
N ALA A 28 14.18 31.72 18.26
CA ALA A 28 13.67 33.01 17.77
C ALA A 28 14.69 33.70 16.85
N PHE A 29 15.96 33.64 17.23
CA PHE A 29 17.04 34.25 16.48
C PHE A 29 17.33 33.56 15.15
N VAL A 30 17.37 32.22 15.13
CA VAL A 30 17.56 31.46 13.90
C VAL A 30 16.39 31.69 12.95
N ASP A 31 15.15 31.77 13.46
CA ASP A 31 13.98 32.08 12.64
C ASP A 31 14.07 33.49 12.03
N ASP A 32 14.45 34.48 12.84
CA ASP A 32 14.53 35.89 12.43
C ASP A 32 15.69 36.20 11.48
N ILE A 33 16.75 35.38 11.47
CA ILE A 33 18.00 35.71 10.77
C ILE A 33 18.38 34.70 9.67
N LEU A 34 18.23 33.39 9.93
CA LEU A 34 18.61 32.34 8.97
C LEU A 34 17.43 31.93 8.08
N CYS A 35 16.19 32.18 8.52
CA CYS A 35 14.98 31.72 7.83
C CYS A 35 14.12 32.84 7.22
N ARG A 36 14.37 34.12 7.54
CA ARG A 36 13.67 35.26 6.91
C ARG A 36 14.21 35.60 5.53
N GLU A 37 13.42 36.31 4.71
CA GLU A 37 13.93 37.04 3.55
C GLU A 37 14.23 38.49 3.94
N PRO A 38 15.46 39.01 3.75
CA PRO A 38 16.65 38.37 3.15
C PRO A 38 17.42 37.42 4.09
N SER A 39 17.54 36.13 3.74
CA SER A 39 18.23 35.12 4.56
C SER A 39 19.73 35.39 4.63
N LEU A 40 20.39 35.11 5.77
CA LEU A 40 21.86 35.12 5.81
C LEU A 40 22.50 33.93 5.07
N ILE A 41 21.76 32.84 4.87
CA ILE A 41 22.20 31.70 4.05
C ILE A 41 22.13 32.15 2.60
N ARG A 42 23.26 32.60 2.04
CA ARG A 42 23.35 33.16 0.69
C ARG A 42 24.62 32.74 0.00
N PRO A 43 24.58 32.53 -1.32
CA PRO A 43 25.76 32.23 -2.09
C PRO A 43 26.74 33.41 -2.00
N SER A 44 28.01 33.10 -1.74
CA SER A 44 29.11 34.07 -1.72
C SER A 44 30.12 33.71 -2.81
N LEU A 45 30.61 34.73 -3.53
CA LEU A 45 31.71 34.60 -4.51
C LEU A 45 33.04 34.16 -3.87
N ARG A 46 33.17 34.31 -2.55
CA ARG A 46 34.30 33.78 -1.78
C ARG A 46 33.93 32.42 -1.19
N GLU A 47 34.59 31.36 -1.64
CA GLU A 47 34.37 29.98 -1.19
C GLU A 47 34.53 29.80 0.33
N LEU A 48 35.50 30.48 0.95
CA LEU A 48 35.72 30.46 2.41
C LEU A 48 34.46 30.86 3.20
N ASN A 49 33.69 31.83 2.71
CA ASN A 49 32.44 32.24 3.36
C ASN A 49 31.30 31.22 3.16
N ASN A 50 31.39 30.39 2.12
CA ASN A 50 30.44 29.30 1.89
C ASN A 50 30.76 28.12 2.83
N ARG A 51 32.05 27.76 2.96
CA ARG A 51 32.50 26.74 3.93
C ARG A 51 32.13 27.11 5.36
N PHE A 52 32.37 28.37 5.75
CA PHE A 52 31.96 28.87 7.06
C PHE A 52 30.45 28.71 7.31
N GLN A 53 29.62 29.11 6.35
CA GLN A 53 28.16 28.95 6.44
C GLN A 53 27.76 27.48 6.60
N ASP A 54 28.40 26.59 5.85
CA ASP A 54 28.12 25.16 5.90
C ASP A 54 28.46 24.58 7.28
N THR A 55 29.67 24.86 7.79
CA THR A 55 30.11 24.42 9.12
C THR A 55 29.20 24.97 10.22
N PHE A 56 28.80 26.23 10.13
CA PHE A 56 27.94 26.88 11.12
C PHE A 56 26.52 26.31 11.14
N VAL A 57 25.91 26.11 9.97
CA VAL A 57 24.56 25.54 9.88
C VAL A 57 24.55 24.08 10.38
N LEU A 58 25.54 23.27 9.99
CA LEU A 58 25.69 21.91 10.51
C LEU A 58 25.85 21.88 12.05
N TRP A 59 26.59 22.82 12.61
CA TRP A 59 26.76 22.94 14.05
C TRP A 59 25.47 23.33 14.79
N ILE A 60 24.70 24.28 14.24
CA ILE A 60 23.39 24.63 14.81
C ILE A 60 22.44 23.44 14.79
N ILE A 61 22.38 22.72 13.67
CA ILE A 61 21.53 21.52 13.56
C ILE A 61 21.98 20.45 14.56
N ASN A 62 23.28 20.23 14.75
CA ASN A 62 23.81 19.35 15.79
C ASN A 62 23.31 19.77 17.19
N LYS A 63 23.32 21.08 17.51
CA LYS A 63 22.79 21.61 18.77
C LYS A 63 21.28 21.41 18.90
N PHE A 64 20.51 21.63 17.83
CA PHE A 64 19.06 21.41 17.81
C PHE A 64 18.70 19.95 18.01
N ILE A 65 19.47 19.05 17.43
CA ILE A 65 19.25 17.62 17.59
C ILE A 65 19.66 17.18 19.00
N ASN A 66 20.66 17.75 19.66
CA ASN A 66 20.82 17.49 21.10
C ASN A 66 19.54 17.89 21.88
N GLY A 67 18.98 19.06 21.56
CA GLY A 67 17.80 19.61 22.24
C GLY A 67 16.47 18.87 22.08
N LEU A 68 16.27 17.95 21.10
CA LEU A 68 14.97 17.23 21.00
C LEU A 68 14.75 16.12 22.04
N GLY A 69 15.61 15.96 23.06
CA GLY A 69 15.45 14.90 24.07
C GLY A 69 15.79 15.28 25.51
N ASP A 70 16.01 16.57 25.79
CA ASP A 70 16.15 17.04 27.16
C ASP A 70 14.76 17.24 27.80
N SER A 71 14.12 16.14 28.18
CA SER A 71 12.96 16.15 29.08
C SER A 71 13.33 16.50 30.53
N ASN A 72 14.63 16.57 30.84
CA ASN A 72 15.19 16.80 32.17
C ASN A 72 15.59 18.25 32.47
N VAL A 73 15.14 19.24 31.68
CA VAL A 73 15.18 20.63 32.17
C VAL A 73 14.16 20.75 33.29
N LYS A 74 14.64 20.58 34.53
CA LYS A 74 13.89 20.87 35.75
C LYS A 74 13.12 22.16 35.54
N SER A 75 11.80 22.01 35.54
CA SER A 75 10.80 23.04 35.38
C SER A 75 11.05 24.18 36.38
N ASN A 76 11.78 25.19 35.95
CA ASN A 76 11.64 26.52 36.52
C ASN A 76 10.77 27.34 35.57
N SER A 77 9.51 27.46 35.98
CA SER A 77 8.57 28.53 35.62
C SER A 77 8.52 28.93 34.14
N ASN A 78 7.76 28.19 33.35
CA ASN A 78 6.58 28.70 32.64
C ASN A 78 5.97 27.57 31.79
N SER A 79 4.65 27.47 31.85
CA SER A 79 3.82 26.43 31.28
C SER A 79 3.79 26.41 29.75
N PHE A 80 4.87 25.97 29.11
CA PHE A 80 4.83 25.45 27.75
C PHE A 80 5.15 23.96 27.82
N SER A 81 4.20 23.14 27.37
CA SER A 81 4.35 21.68 27.30
C SER A 81 5.62 21.33 26.50
N THR A 82 6.37 20.34 26.97
CA THR A 82 7.56 19.77 26.33
C THR A 82 7.33 19.40 24.85
N GLU A 83 6.11 18.98 24.51
CA GLU A 83 5.66 18.74 23.13
C GLU A 83 5.71 19.99 22.23
N GLY A 84 5.40 21.18 22.77
CA GLY A 84 5.43 22.44 22.02
C GLY A 84 6.85 22.88 21.65
N MET A 85 7.84 22.56 22.50
CA MET A 85 9.25 22.86 22.26
C MET A 85 9.87 21.94 21.21
N GLN A 86 9.55 20.65 21.26
CA GLN A 86 9.96 19.68 20.24
C GLN A 86 9.37 20.04 18.87
N GLY A 87 8.08 20.34 18.81
CA GLY A 87 7.42 20.76 17.56
C GLY A 87 8.03 22.04 16.97
N ARG A 88 8.32 23.04 17.82
CA ARG A 88 8.97 24.29 17.38
C ARG A 88 10.38 24.06 16.83
N ASN A 89 11.14 23.14 17.45
CA ASN A 89 12.48 22.77 16.99
C ASN A 89 12.42 22.11 15.60
N ILE A 90 11.50 21.16 15.40
CA ILE A 90 11.29 20.50 14.10
C ILE A 90 10.92 21.53 13.02
N GLN A 91 9.96 22.41 13.29
CA GLN A 91 9.57 23.47 12.37
C GLN A 91 10.74 24.38 11.98
N LEU A 92 11.63 24.68 12.93
CA LEU A 92 12.80 25.52 12.66
C LEU A 92 13.81 24.82 11.76
N GLN A 93 14.05 23.52 11.98
CA GLN A 93 14.90 22.71 11.11
C GLN A 93 14.32 22.65 9.68
N GLU A 94 13.00 22.51 9.55
CA GLU A 94 12.30 22.55 8.26
C GLU A 94 12.47 23.89 7.54
N LYS A 95 12.34 25.02 8.25
CA LYS A 95 12.58 26.35 7.68
C LYS A 95 14.03 26.55 7.24
N ILE A 96 15.00 26.02 8.00
CA ILE A 96 16.41 26.05 7.58
C ILE A 96 16.59 25.27 6.29
N LEU A 97 16.00 24.07 6.17
CA LEU A 97 16.07 23.28 4.94
C LEU A 97 15.45 24.01 3.75
N GLN A 98 14.31 24.68 3.92
CA GLN A 98 13.70 25.51 2.88
C GLN A 98 14.62 26.67 2.46
N SER A 99 15.18 27.40 3.43
CA SER A 99 16.15 28.48 3.18
C SER A 99 17.39 27.98 2.45
N CYS A 100 17.91 26.80 2.81
CA CYS A 100 19.01 26.14 2.14
C CYS A 100 18.66 25.71 0.71
N LEU A 101 17.47 25.15 0.48
CA LEU A 101 17.07 24.71 -0.86
C LEU A 101 17.04 25.88 -1.85
N VAL A 102 16.44 27.00 -1.45
CA VAL A 102 16.30 28.20 -2.29
C VAL A 102 17.65 28.89 -2.53
N ASN A 103 18.47 29.01 -1.48
CA ASN A 103 19.67 29.86 -1.56
C ASN A 103 20.96 29.08 -1.82
N ARG A 104 21.07 27.82 -1.36
CA ARG A 104 22.30 27.00 -1.36
C ARG A 104 22.01 25.49 -1.45
N ALA A 105 21.67 25.02 -2.64
CA ALA A 105 21.31 23.63 -2.91
C ALA A 105 22.33 22.57 -2.41
N LEU A 106 23.64 22.84 -2.50
CA LEU A 106 24.69 21.94 -1.97
C LEU A 106 24.66 21.80 -0.44
N LEU A 107 24.30 22.86 0.29
CA LEU A 107 24.16 22.80 1.74
C LEU A 107 22.89 22.01 2.12
N PHE A 108 21.81 22.19 1.36
CA PHE A 108 20.61 21.37 1.51
C PHE A 108 20.94 19.88 1.36
N GLU A 109 21.62 19.50 0.28
CA GLU A 109 22.06 18.12 0.02
C GLU A 109 22.88 17.55 1.18
N ARG A 110 23.89 18.30 1.66
CA ARG A 110 24.71 17.89 2.80
C ARG A 110 23.89 17.68 4.08
N LEU A 111 22.92 18.56 4.34
CA LEU A 111 22.06 18.45 5.51
C LEU A 111 21.17 17.21 5.43
N VAL A 112 20.51 16.98 4.28
CA VAL A 112 19.68 15.79 4.08
C VAL A 112 20.50 14.52 4.22
N ALA A 113 21.69 14.45 3.62
CA ALA A 113 22.60 13.32 3.81
C ALA A 113 22.99 13.10 5.28
N ALA A 114 23.20 14.18 6.06
CA ALA A 114 23.45 14.08 7.49
C ALA A 114 22.23 13.56 8.27
N TYR A 115 21.01 13.97 7.93
CA TYR A 115 19.79 13.41 8.53
C TYR A 115 19.64 11.91 8.24
N ILE A 116 19.84 11.50 6.98
CA ILE A 116 19.80 10.08 6.58
C ILE A 116 20.85 9.27 7.36
N LYS A 117 22.09 9.78 7.42
CA LYS A 117 23.18 9.14 8.17
C LYS A 117 22.90 9.08 9.67
N ALA A 118 22.28 10.11 10.26
CA ALA A 118 21.92 10.12 11.67
C ALA A 118 20.89 9.04 12.00
N ILE A 119 19.86 8.89 11.17
CA ILE A 119 18.87 7.81 11.31
C ILE A 119 19.58 6.46 11.21
N GLY A 120 20.43 6.26 10.19
CA GLY A 120 21.20 5.03 10.03
C GLY A 120 22.12 4.71 11.22
N GLN A 121 22.76 5.70 11.82
CA GLN A 121 23.60 5.53 13.02
C GLN A 121 22.79 5.05 14.23
N LEU A 122 21.59 5.60 14.43
CA LEU A 122 20.71 5.19 15.52
C LEU A 122 20.18 3.76 15.30
N THR A 123 19.72 3.43 14.09
CA THR A 123 19.16 2.09 13.80
C THR A 123 20.23 1.00 13.81
N ASN A 124 21.43 1.28 13.27
CA ASN A 124 22.54 0.33 13.34
C ASN A 124 23.02 0.13 14.79
N GLY A 125 22.94 1.19 15.60
CA GLY A 125 23.21 1.12 17.04
C GLY A 125 22.25 0.17 17.76
N LEU A 126 20.96 0.23 17.43
CA LEU A 126 19.95 -0.71 17.97
C LEU A 126 20.24 -2.16 17.55
N GLN A 127 20.52 -2.41 16.27
CA GLN A 127 20.84 -3.76 15.76
C GLN A 127 22.01 -4.42 16.49
N LEU A 128 23.10 -3.67 16.69
CA LEU A 128 24.31 -4.20 17.35
C LEU A 128 24.06 -4.56 18.81
N LEU A 129 23.05 -4.00 19.47
CA LEU A 129 22.72 -4.33 20.85
C LEU A 129 21.92 -5.61 20.95
N ASP A 130 20.99 -5.83 20.02
CA ASP A 130 20.25 -7.08 19.95
C ASP A 130 21.22 -8.25 19.70
N GLU A 131 22.20 -8.06 18.80
CA GLU A 131 23.27 -9.04 18.54
C GLU A 131 24.19 -9.25 19.77
N GLN A 132 24.45 -8.21 20.56
CA GLN A 132 25.27 -8.31 21.78
C GLN A 132 24.53 -8.95 22.96
N GLN A 133 23.21 -8.78 23.06
CA GLN A 133 22.40 -9.48 24.08
C GLN A 133 22.40 -10.99 23.84
N ASP A 134 22.45 -11.44 22.58
CA ASP A 134 22.61 -12.85 22.24
C ASP A 134 24.02 -13.40 22.56
N ILE A 135 25.07 -12.56 22.45
CA ILE A 135 26.46 -12.94 22.78
C ILE A 135 26.73 -12.90 24.29
N ASN A 136 26.09 -12.01 25.04
CA ASN A 136 26.26 -11.91 26.50
C ASN A 136 25.63 -13.12 27.24
N GLN A 137 24.74 -13.86 26.59
CA GLN A 137 24.32 -15.20 27.05
C GLN A 137 25.44 -16.26 26.94
N ALA A 138 26.52 -15.96 26.20
CA ALA A 138 27.73 -16.78 26.07
C ALA A 138 28.91 -16.32 26.94
N GLY A 139 28.68 -15.42 27.92
CA GLY A 139 29.59 -15.21 29.07
C GLY A 139 30.70 -14.18 28.91
N ILE A 140 30.56 -13.16 28.05
CA ILE A 140 31.49 -12.02 28.01
C ILE A 140 30.77 -10.78 28.57
N GLU A 141 31.01 -10.46 29.83
CA GLU A 141 30.50 -9.24 30.48
C GLU A 141 31.17 -7.99 29.87
N THR A 142 30.53 -7.40 28.87
CA THR A 142 30.77 -6.00 28.50
C THR A 142 29.57 -5.18 28.98
N GLU A 143 29.82 -4.17 29.83
CA GLU A 143 28.76 -3.25 30.28
C GLU A 143 28.05 -2.68 29.04
N PRO A 144 26.71 -2.79 28.92
CA PRO A 144 26.00 -2.28 27.77
C PRO A 144 26.16 -0.76 27.76
N LYS A 145 26.79 -0.22 26.70
CA LYS A 145 26.89 1.24 26.49
C LYS A 145 25.49 1.83 26.60
N GLN A 146 25.13 2.61 27.61
CA GLN A 146 23.75 3.10 27.82
C GLN A 146 23.26 4.16 26.79
N PHE A 147 24.09 4.51 25.82
CA PHE A 147 23.84 5.60 24.87
C PHE A 147 24.36 5.26 23.47
N LEU A 148 23.63 5.70 22.44
CA LEU A 148 24.06 5.73 21.06
C LEU A 148 24.63 7.10 20.71
N GLU A 149 25.61 7.14 19.81
CA GLU A 149 26.25 8.38 19.38
C GLU A 149 25.92 8.72 17.93
N ILE A 150 25.43 9.95 17.70
CA ILE A 150 25.27 10.52 16.36
C ILE A 150 26.45 11.43 16.07
N THR A 151 27.12 11.17 14.96
CA THR A 151 28.26 11.95 14.43
C THR A 151 28.01 12.48 13.03
N ALA A 152 26.79 12.33 12.51
CA ALA A 152 26.44 12.68 11.15
C ALA A 152 26.55 14.19 10.82
N PHE A 153 26.28 15.05 11.79
CA PHE A 153 26.32 16.51 11.62
C PHE A 153 27.72 17.05 11.93
N PHE A 154 28.65 16.83 11.00
CA PHE A 154 30.04 17.28 11.09
C PHE A 154 30.50 17.93 9.78
N SER A 155 31.57 18.71 9.88
CA SER A 155 32.33 19.20 8.72
C SER A 155 33.82 19.02 8.98
N GLU A 156 34.58 18.64 7.96
CA GLU A 156 36.04 18.58 8.00
C GLU A 156 36.67 19.99 8.09
N ASP A 157 35.95 21.00 7.59
CA ASP A 157 36.36 22.38 7.64
C ASP A 157 36.21 22.94 9.07
N LEU A 158 37.33 23.13 9.76
CA LEU A 158 37.41 23.70 11.11
C LEU A 158 37.36 25.24 11.11
N CYS A 159 36.65 25.86 10.16
CA CYS A 159 36.61 27.32 9.99
C CYS A 159 36.06 28.07 11.23
N LEU A 160 35.28 27.40 12.08
CA LEU A 160 34.81 27.96 13.35
C LEU A 160 35.93 28.07 14.40
N ARG A 161 37.05 27.34 14.24
CA ARG A 161 38.26 27.53 15.07
C ARG A 161 38.92 28.89 14.89
N GLU A 162 38.65 29.59 13.78
CA GLU A 162 39.08 30.98 13.62
C GLU A 162 38.35 31.94 14.58
N ILE A 163 37.21 31.54 15.13
CA ILE A 163 36.39 32.33 16.07
C ILE A 163 36.60 31.83 17.49
N ASP A 164 36.69 30.51 17.67
CA ASP A 164 36.85 29.84 18.95
C ASP A 164 37.80 28.66 18.84
N ALA A 165 38.99 28.79 19.41
CA ALA A 165 40.08 27.81 19.28
C ALA A 165 39.70 26.41 19.80
N ASP A 166 38.77 26.33 20.75
CA ASP A 166 38.34 25.08 21.39
C ASP A 166 37.13 24.44 20.69
N PHE A 167 36.68 25.01 19.57
CA PHE A 167 35.54 24.51 18.81
C PHE A 167 35.74 23.05 18.37
N SER A 168 34.76 22.22 18.72
CA SER A 168 34.62 20.84 18.28
C SER A 168 33.16 20.47 18.07
N PHE A 169 32.90 19.62 17.07
CA PHE A 169 31.62 18.95 16.93
C PHE A 169 31.53 17.86 18.00
N LYS A 170 30.75 18.11 19.05
CA LYS A 170 30.49 17.11 20.08
C LYS A 170 29.54 16.03 19.50
N PRO A 171 29.82 14.73 19.73
CA PRO A 171 28.88 13.69 19.37
C PRO A 171 27.59 13.85 20.19
N ILE A 172 26.44 13.64 19.55
CA ILE A 172 25.14 13.68 20.22
C ILE A 172 24.95 12.32 20.89
N ARG A 173 24.81 12.31 22.22
CA ARG A 173 24.57 11.08 22.98
C ARG A 173 23.07 10.91 23.20
N VAL A 174 22.51 9.83 22.69
CA VAL A 174 21.08 9.50 22.77
C VAL A 174 20.90 8.29 23.67
N PRO A 175 20.21 8.42 24.82
CA PRO A 175 19.85 7.28 25.66
C PRO A 175 18.89 6.34 24.92
N TYR A 176 18.97 5.03 25.17
CA TYR A 176 18.14 4.03 24.48
C TYR A 176 16.65 4.29 24.58
N GLU A 177 16.18 4.70 25.76
CA GLU A 177 14.78 4.92 26.06
C GLU A 177 14.12 5.96 25.15
N VAL A 178 14.90 6.85 24.55
CA VAL A 178 14.42 7.95 23.69
C VAL A 178 14.87 7.83 22.23
N VAL A 179 15.42 6.68 21.82
CA VAL A 179 15.90 6.48 20.44
C VAL A 179 14.74 6.53 19.45
N ASP A 180 13.62 5.87 19.74
CA ASP A 180 12.45 5.89 18.85
C ASP A 180 11.89 7.31 18.68
N ASP A 181 11.73 8.06 19.77
CA ASP A 181 11.30 9.47 19.73
C ASP A 181 12.27 10.34 18.92
N ARG A 182 13.57 10.05 19.04
CA ARG A 182 14.62 10.74 18.28
C ARG A 182 14.50 10.44 16.78
N VAL A 183 14.42 9.17 16.43
CA VAL A 183 14.26 8.71 15.04
C VAL A 183 12.99 9.30 14.44
N ARG A 184 11.88 9.30 15.20
CA ARG A 184 10.60 9.88 14.78
C ARG A 184 10.73 11.37 14.45
N SER A 185 11.42 12.13 15.29
CA SER A 185 11.66 13.57 15.06
C SER A 185 12.52 13.81 13.82
N LEU A 186 13.58 13.01 13.63
CA LEU A 186 14.45 13.10 12.46
C LEU A 186 13.70 12.70 11.17
N LEU A 187 12.85 11.68 11.23
CA LEU A 187 12.00 11.27 10.11
C LEU A 187 10.98 12.34 9.71
N GLN A 188 10.42 13.10 10.66
CA GLN A 188 9.52 14.22 10.35
C GLN A 188 10.24 15.30 9.55
N VAL A 189 11.45 15.69 9.99
CA VAL A 189 12.28 16.66 9.25
C VAL A 189 12.66 16.12 7.86
N LEU A 190 13.06 14.85 7.77
CA LEU A 190 13.40 14.21 6.50
C LEU A 190 12.20 14.12 5.55
N HIS A 191 11.00 13.85 6.08
CA HIS A 191 9.76 13.83 5.30
C HIS A 191 9.48 15.18 4.67
N THR A 192 9.56 16.27 5.44
CA THR A 192 9.41 17.63 4.92
C THR A 192 10.50 17.96 3.90
N ALA A 193 11.74 17.52 4.13
CA ALA A 193 12.84 17.68 3.18
C ALA A 193 12.53 17.00 1.83
N ALA A 194 11.96 15.80 1.84
CA ALA A 194 11.55 15.09 0.63
C ALA A 194 10.46 15.86 -0.12
N LEU A 195 9.44 16.37 0.57
CA LEU A 195 8.35 17.13 -0.08
C LEU A 195 8.84 18.34 -0.87
N ILE A 196 9.83 19.06 -0.35
CA ILE A 196 10.37 20.26 -0.99
C ILE A 196 11.53 19.97 -1.96
N GLY A 197 12.35 18.96 -1.65
CA GLY A 197 13.63 18.71 -2.32
C GLY A 197 13.60 17.61 -3.38
N TYR A 198 12.60 16.72 -3.37
CA TYR A 198 12.54 15.58 -4.29
C TYR A 198 12.66 15.96 -5.78
N PRO A 199 12.03 17.05 -6.29
CA PRO A 199 12.17 17.43 -7.70
C PRO A 199 13.61 17.73 -8.13
N LEU A 200 14.47 18.16 -7.19
CA LEU A 200 15.86 18.53 -7.47
C LEU A 200 16.84 17.40 -7.16
N PHE A 201 16.51 16.53 -6.20
CA PHE A 201 17.42 15.48 -5.70
C PHE A 201 16.74 14.10 -5.56
N PRO A 202 16.11 13.56 -6.61
CA PRO A 202 15.29 12.33 -6.49
C PRO A 202 16.10 11.10 -6.06
N GLN A 203 17.36 10.98 -6.49
CA GLN A 203 18.22 9.85 -6.18
C GLN A 203 18.57 9.77 -4.68
N MET A 204 18.89 10.89 -4.05
CA MET A 204 19.21 10.96 -2.62
C MET A 204 18.04 10.48 -1.76
N PHE A 205 16.82 10.86 -2.11
CA PHE A 205 15.63 10.41 -1.39
C PHE A 205 15.27 8.96 -1.71
N ALA A 206 15.56 8.45 -2.91
CA ALA A 206 15.46 7.02 -3.19
C ALA A 206 16.44 6.20 -2.33
N GLU A 207 17.70 6.62 -2.25
CA GLU A 207 18.74 5.98 -1.41
C GLU A 207 18.43 6.07 0.09
N SER A 208 17.73 7.13 0.51
CA SER A 208 17.28 7.29 1.90
C SER A 208 16.35 6.17 2.38
N LEU A 209 15.64 5.50 1.45
CA LEU A 209 14.70 4.43 1.77
C LEU A 209 15.37 3.28 2.50
N LEU A 210 16.66 3.00 2.25
CA LEU A 210 17.39 1.96 2.98
C LEU A 210 17.43 2.25 4.49
N SER A 211 17.84 3.47 4.87
CA SER A 211 17.89 3.89 6.27
C SER A 211 16.49 3.90 6.90
N VAL A 212 15.47 4.29 6.15
CA VAL A 212 14.09 4.27 6.62
C VAL A 212 13.55 2.84 6.78
N LEU A 213 13.92 1.91 5.92
CA LEU A 213 13.55 0.50 6.06
C LEU A 213 14.23 -0.17 7.26
N HIS A 214 15.43 0.27 7.66
CA HIS A 214 16.01 -0.13 8.94
C HIS A 214 15.17 0.35 10.12
N VAL A 215 14.58 1.55 10.06
CA VAL A 215 13.61 2.00 11.08
C VAL A 215 12.39 1.08 11.13
N VAL A 216 11.87 0.66 9.97
CA VAL A 216 10.75 -0.30 9.90
C VAL A 216 11.09 -1.64 10.58
N ARG A 217 12.37 -2.03 10.57
CA ARG A 217 12.84 -3.27 11.20
C ARG A 217 12.94 -3.13 12.73
N GLU A 218 13.62 -2.10 13.22
CA GLU A 218 14.07 -2.04 14.64
C GLU A 218 13.15 -1.26 15.59
N CYS A 219 12.44 -0.22 15.13
CA CYS A 219 11.78 0.74 16.02
C CYS A 219 10.39 0.30 16.51
N ASP A 220 9.77 1.08 17.42
CA ASP A 220 8.37 0.87 17.83
C ASP A 220 7.35 1.01 16.68
N LEU A 221 6.13 0.49 16.87
CA LEU A 221 5.08 0.51 15.84
C LEU A 221 4.76 1.93 15.33
N THR A 222 4.70 2.91 16.23
CA THR A 222 4.42 4.31 15.88
C THR A 222 5.46 4.87 14.91
N THR A 223 6.73 4.59 15.16
CA THR A 223 7.84 5.05 14.31
C THR A 223 7.92 4.22 13.03
N LYS A 224 7.61 2.91 13.07
CA LYS A 224 7.44 2.08 11.87
C LYS A 224 6.35 2.64 10.93
N LEU A 225 5.22 3.09 11.48
CA LEU A 225 4.13 3.69 10.70
C LEU A 225 4.57 4.98 10.01
N LEU A 226 5.30 5.84 10.72
CA LEU A 226 5.84 7.07 10.13
C LEU A 226 6.87 6.77 9.02
N ALA A 227 7.75 5.79 9.25
CA ALA A 227 8.71 5.33 8.26
C ALA A 227 8.03 4.78 6.99
N LEU A 228 6.98 3.98 7.14
CA LEU A 228 6.20 3.47 6.02
C LEU A 228 5.46 4.58 5.25
N ARG A 229 4.92 5.59 5.96
CA ARG A 229 4.35 6.79 5.32
C ARG A 229 5.39 7.60 4.55
N TYR A 230 6.62 7.65 5.05
CA TYR A 230 7.72 8.24 4.29
C TYR A 230 8.00 7.45 3.01
N CYS A 231 8.11 6.10 3.09
CA CYS A 231 8.27 5.26 1.91
C CYS A 231 7.15 5.48 0.89
N GLN A 232 5.89 5.44 1.33
CA GLN A 232 4.72 5.78 0.50
C GLN A 232 4.93 7.10 -0.21
N LYS A 233 5.37 8.14 0.51
CA LYS A 233 5.48 9.49 -0.06
C LYS A 233 6.58 9.58 -1.11
N ILE A 234 7.71 8.90 -0.92
CA ILE A 234 8.76 8.83 -1.93
C ILE A 234 8.25 8.16 -3.20
N PHE A 235 7.51 7.06 -3.08
CA PHE A 235 6.89 6.41 -4.24
C PHE A 235 5.82 7.29 -4.91
N GLU A 236 5.07 8.10 -4.16
CA GLU A 236 4.09 9.04 -4.75
C GLU A 236 4.74 10.16 -5.56
N LEU A 237 5.90 10.64 -5.10
CA LEU A 237 6.63 11.72 -5.77
C LEU A 237 7.40 11.23 -7.00
N ALA A 238 7.72 9.93 -7.06
CA ALA A 238 8.41 9.32 -8.18
C ALA A 238 7.55 9.37 -9.47
N CYS A 239 8.11 9.91 -10.55
CA CYS A 239 7.44 9.90 -11.86
C CYS A 239 7.65 8.58 -12.62
N LYS A 240 8.71 7.83 -12.30
CA LYS A 240 9.08 6.56 -12.92
C LYS A 240 9.70 5.64 -11.87
N CYS A 241 9.50 4.35 -12.03
CA CYS A 241 10.12 3.31 -11.22
C CYS A 241 11.50 2.98 -11.79
N THR A 242 12.54 3.43 -11.10
CA THR A 242 13.92 2.97 -11.35
C THR A 242 14.13 1.59 -10.73
N GLU A 243 15.17 0.86 -11.14
CA GLU A 243 15.53 -0.43 -10.54
C GLU A 243 15.73 -0.34 -9.02
N LEU A 244 16.28 0.78 -8.56
CA LEU A 244 16.47 1.07 -7.13
C LEU A 244 15.12 1.20 -6.41
N LEU A 245 14.17 1.96 -6.97
CA LEU A 245 12.84 2.11 -6.39
C LEU A 245 12.05 0.80 -6.45
N GLU A 246 12.21 0.01 -7.50
CA GLU A 246 11.63 -1.33 -7.60
C GLU A 246 12.12 -2.23 -6.46
N HIS A 247 13.43 -2.27 -6.23
CA HIS A 247 14.02 -3.02 -5.12
C HIS A 247 13.49 -2.57 -3.76
N TYR A 248 13.44 -1.26 -3.50
CA TYR A 248 12.88 -0.73 -2.26
C TYR A 248 11.37 -0.95 -2.13
N GLY A 249 10.63 -1.01 -3.24
CA GLY A 249 9.22 -1.37 -3.26
C GLY A 249 9.01 -2.80 -2.75
N GLN A 250 9.83 -3.74 -3.22
CA GLN A 250 9.85 -5.11 -2.70
C GLN A 250 10.20 -5.16 -1.21
N LEU A 251 11.25 -4.46 -0.77
CA LEU A 251 11.64 -4.44 0.65
C LEU A 251 10.57 -3.79 1.54
N THR A 252 9.89 -2.75 1.06
CA THR A 252 8.76 -2.12 1.76
C THR A 252 7.62 -3.12 1.93
N MET A 253 7.27 -3.85 0.87
CA MET A 253 6.25 -4.92 0.94
C MET A 253 6.68 -6.08 1.85
N GLN A 254 7.98 -6.39 1.91
CA GLN A 254 8.52 -7.38 2.83
C GLN A 254 8.36 -6.93 4.28
N GLY A 255 8.67 -5.67 4.58
CA GLY A 255 8.44 -5.06 5.89
C GLY A 255 6.97 -5.12 6.29
N LEU A 256 6.06 -4.77 5.38
CA LEU A 256 4.62 -4.89 5.62
C LEU A 256 4.20 -6.33 5.93
N ALA A 257 4.64 -7.31 5.14
CA ALA A 257 4.31 -8.72 5.35
C ALA A 257 4.80 -9.25 6.70
N LEU A 258 6.01 -8.85 7.12
CA LEU A 258 6.58 -9.21 8.42
C LEU A 258 5.78 -8.59 9.58
N ILE A 259 5.37 -7.33 9.47
CA ILE A 259 4.55 -6.70 10.51
C ILE A 259 3.17 -7.39 10.56
N TRP A 260 2.54 -7.65 9.41
CA TRP A 260 1.26 -8.35 9.34
C TRP A 260 1.29 -9.76 9.94
N SER A 261 2.40 -10.49 9.85
CA SER A 261 2.52 -11.81 10.48
C SER A 261 2.65 -11.77 12.01
N GLN A 262 3.13 -10.65 12.57
CA GLN A 262 3.27 -10.47 14.02
C GLN A 262 2.02 -9.91 14.69
N ILE A 263 1.17 -9.20 13.93
CA ILE A 263 -0.07 -8.57 14.46
C ILE A 263 -0.97 -9.54 15.24
N PRO A 264 -1.26 -10.78 14.79
CA PRO A 264 -2.07 -11.70 15.58
C PRO A 264 -1.51 -11.97 16.98
N LEU A 265 -0.18 -12.04 17.09
CA LEU A 265 0.55 -12.30 18.32
C LEU A 265 0.54 -11.05 19.22
N TRP A 266 0.78 -9.87 18.64
CA TRP A 266 0.73 -8.59 19.35
C TRP A 266 -0.67 -8.22 19.86
N LEU A 267 -1.72 -8.52 19.10
CA LEU A 267 -3.10 -8.34 19.54
C LEU A 267 -3.43 -9.29 20.70
N HIS A 268 -3.01 -10.55 20.61
CA HIS A 268 -3.20 -11.53 21.69
C HIS A 268 -2.48 -11.10 22.97
N ALA A 269 -1.25 -10.59 22.86
CA ALA A 269 -0.44 -10.09 23.97
C ALA A 269 -0.86 -8.67 24.46
N ARG A 270 -1.85 -8.03 23.81
CA ARG A 270 -2.29 -6.65 24.08
C ARG A 270 -1.18 -5.60 23.94
N CYS A 271 -0.22 -5.86 23.06
CA CYS A 271 0.86 -4.93 22.74
C CYS A 271 0.43 -3.83 21.76
N ILE A 272 -0.72 -3.99 21.09
CA ILE A 272 -1.24 -3.07 20.07
C ILE A 272 -2.73 -2.81 20.31
N ARG A 273 -3.15 -1.56 20.08
CA ARG A 273 -4.55 -1.13 20.07
C ARG A 273 -5.17 -1.25 18.68
N LEU A 274 -6.49 -1.40 18.62
CA LEU A 274 -7.21 -1.47 17.34
C LEU A 274 -7.04 -0.21 16.48
N GLU A 275 -6.91 0.97 17.08
CA GLU A 275 -6.66 2.24 16.36
C GLU A 275 -5.30 2.23 15.62
N GLU A 276 -4.28 1.61 16.23
CA GLU A 276 -2.95 1.48 15.63
C GLU A 276 -2.96 0.47 14.47
N LEU A 277 -3.80 -0.57 14.57
CA LEU A 277 -4.06 -1.51 13.49
C LEU A 277 -4.75 -0.85 12.29
N ASP A 278 -5.74 0.02 12.53
CA ASP A 278 -6.38 0.80 11.47
C ASP A 278 -5.37 1.73 10.78
N GLY A 279 -4.50 2.39 11.54
CA GLY A 279 -3.41 3.18 10.99
C GLY A 279 -2.46 2.38 10.10
N PHE A 280 -2.15 1.13 10.49
CA PHE A 280 -1.30 0.23 9.69
C PHE A 280 -2.00 -0.28 8.43
N LYS A 281 -3.29 -0.59 8.53
CA LYS A 281 -4.15 -0.94 7.38
C LYS A 281 -4.15 0.17 6.33
N ASP A 282 -4.40 1.41 6.74
CA ASP A 282 -4.47 2.55 5.82
C ASP A 282 -3.15 2.78 5.09
N VAL A 283 -2.02 2.66 5.81
CA VAL A 283 -0.69 2.76 5.22
C VAL A 283 -0.39 1.60 4.27
N THR A 284 -0.81 0.37 4.61
CA THR A 284 -0.68 -0.80 3.73
C THR A 284 -1.43 -0.59 2.41
N ILE A 285 -2.69 -0.14 2.48
CA ILE A 285 -3.51 0.18 1.31
C ILE A 285 -2.84 1.27 0.47
N ALA A 286 -2.38 2.34 1.11
CA ALA A 286 -1.75 3.46 0.41
C ALA A 286 -0.48 3.04 -0.33
N ILE A 287 0.39 2.23 0.30
CA ILE A 287 1.60 1.70 -0.34
C ILE A 287 1.24 0.82 -1.55
N MET A 288 0.31 -0.12 -1.40
CA MET A 288 -0.12 -0.99 -2.51
C MET A 288 -0.65 -0.18 -3.69
N ARG A 289 -1.50 0.83 -3.43
CA ARG A 289 -2.05 1.71 -4.47
C ARG A 289 -0.97 2.49 -5.20
N VAL A 290 0.05 2.97 -4.50
CA VAL A 290 1.13 3.74 -5.11
C VAL A 290 2.05 2.83 -5.91
N LEU A 291 2.43 1.66 -5.39
CA LEU A 291 3.23 0.67 -6.13
C LEU A 291 2.51 0.19 -7.39
N ASN A 292 1.19 0.06 -7.35
CA ASN A 292 0.39 -0.33 -8.51
C ASN A 292 0.45 0.67 -9.67
N ARG A 293 0.75 1.95 -9.41
CA ARG A 293 0.98 2.93 -10.49
C ARG A 293 2.17 2.54 -11.37
N PHE A 294 3.11 1.79 -10.81
CA PHE A 294 4.30 1.28 -11.49
C PHE A 294 4.16 -0.17 -11.95
N SER A 295 2.96 -0.76 -11.95
CA SER A 295 2.74 -2.19 -12.24
C SER A 295 3.38 -2.67 -13.56
N ASN A 296 3.37 -1.83 -14.59
CA ASN A 296 4.00 -2.14 -15.89
C ASN A 296 5.54 -2.01 -15.86
N GLU A 297 6.09 -1.22 -14.93
CA GLU A 297 7.52 -0.91 -14.82
C GLU A 297 8.26 -1.84 -13.85
N LEU A 298 7.55 -2.48 -12.92
CA LEU A 298 8.09 -3.48 -12.01
C LEU A 298 8.40 -4.76 -12.79
N GLN A 299 9.62 -4.98 -13.26
CA GLN A 299 9.93 -6.12 -14.13
C GLN A 299 10.44 -7.35 -13.35
N TRP A 300 11.21 -7.13 -12.30
CA TRP A 300 11.98 -8.18 -11.61
C TRP A 300 11.34 -8.62 -10.30
N THR A 301 10.41 -7.83 -9.78
CA THR A 301 9.84 -8.00 -8.44
C THR A 301 8.41 -8.50 -8.43
N ARG A 302 7.71 -8.59 -9.57
CA ARG A 302 6.26 -8.94 -9.64
C ARG A 302 5.92 -10.22 -8.89
N ARG A 303 6.70 -11.29 -9.13
CA ARG A 303 6.55 -12.56 -8.41
C ARG A 303 6.75 -12.41 -6.91
N ALA A 304 7.78 -11.67 -6.48
CA ALA A 304 8.06 -11.44 -5.06
C ALA A 304 6.96 -10.61 -4.39
N LEU A 305 6.51 -9.54 -5.04
CA LEU A 305 5.41 -8.70 -4.59
C LEU A 305 4.11 -9.49 -4.46
N THR A 306 3.84 -10.41 -5.40
CA THR A 306 2.68 -11.32 -5.34
C THR A 306 2.77 -12.26 -4.13
N MET A 307 3.93 -12.87 -3.88
CA MET A 307 4.15 -13.71 -2.68
C MET A 307 3.91 -12.93 -1.39
N LEU A 308 4.44 -11.71 -1.30
CA LEU A 308 4.32 -10.86 -0.13
C LEU A 308 2.87 -10.38 0.08
N ALA A 309 2.18 -9.99 -1.00
CA ALA A 309 0.77 -9.60 -0.95
C ALA A 309 -0.13 -10.77 -0.50
N LEU A 310 0.11 -11.98 -1.00
CA LEU A 310 -0.59 -13.19 -0.54
C LEU A 310 -0.31 -13.48 0.94
N SER A 311 0.93 -13.32 1.40
CA SER A 311 1.25 -13.47 2.83
C SER A 311 0.44 -12.51 3.70
N ILE A 312 0.34 -11.24 3.29
CA ILE A 312 -0.49 -10.24 3.98
C ILE A 312 -1.97 -10.68 3.95
N LEU A 313 -2.48 -11.13 2.81
CA LEU A 313 -3.86 -11.61 2.65
C LEU A 313 -4.18 -12.73 3.65
N TYR A 314 -3.31 -13.74 3.76
CA TYR A 314 -3.52 -14.87 4.68
C TYR A 314 -3.58 -14.40 6.14
N ASN A 315 -2.63 -13.54 6.55
CA ASN A 315 -2.61 -13.01 7.91
C ASN A 315 -3.85 -12.13 8.21
N CYS A 316 -4.31 -11.33 7.25
CA CYS A 316 -5.52 -10.52 7.40
C CYS A 316 -6.77 -11.38 7.56
N ALA A 317 -6.89 -12.45 6.76
CA ALA A 317 -8.04 -13.34 6.79
C ALA A 317 -8.11 -14.20 8.06
N GLU A 318 -6.96 -14.50 8.69
CA GLU A 318 -6.93 -15.14 10.02
C GLU A 318 -7.43 -14.22 11.15
N LEU A 319 -7.31 -12.90 10.96
CA LEU A 319 -7.75 -11.89 11.94
C LEU A 319 -9.25 -11.57 11.84
N GLU A 320 -9.85 -11.66 10.65
CA GLU A 320 -11.28 -11.40 10.40
C GLU A 320 -12.24 -12.12 11.37
N PRO A 321 -12.10 -13.43 11.69
CA PRO A 321 -12.99 -14.10 12.64
C PRO A 321 -12.76 -13.75 14.12
N LYS A 322 -11.64 -13.10 14.46
CA LYS A 322 -11.30 -12.69 15.84
C LYS A 322 -11.75 -11.25 16.15
N ALA A 323 -12.24 -10.53 15.14
CA ALA A 323 -12.80 -9.21 15.30
C ALA A 323 -14.18 -9.30 15.99
N ASN A 324 -14.23 -8.92 17.27
CA ASN A 324 -15.46 -9.02 18.08
C ASN A 324 -16.59 -8.06 17.65
N ASN A 325 -16.31 -7.07 16.79
CA ASN A 325 -17.29 -6.08 16.32
C ASN A 325 -17.52 -6.15 14.80
N LYS A 326 -18.77 -5.93 14.37
CA LYS A 326 -19.16 -5.83 12.94
C LYS A 326 -18.49 -4.67 12.17
N ASN A 327 -17.96 -3.67 12.86
CA ASN A 327 -17.21 -2.57 12.23
C ASN A 327 -15.76 -2.96 11.94
N ASP A 328 -15.14 -3.72 12.84
CA ASP A 328 -13.75 -4.17 12.71
C ASP A 328 -13.61 -5.21 11.57
N SER A 329 -14.62 -6.06 11.36
CA SER A 329 -14.66 -6.99 10.22
C SER A 329 -14.87 -6.29 8.87
N LYS A 330 -15.67 -5.21 8.83
CA LYS A 330 -15.83 -4.39 7.62
C LYS A 330 -14.53 -3.68 7.23
N ASN A 331 -13.73 -3.26 8.21
CA ASN A 331 -12.47 -2.57 7.98
C ASN A 331 -11.40 -3.48 7.34
N LEU A 332 -11.26 -4.74 7.78
CA LEU A 332 -10.33 -5.68 7.16
C LEU A 332 -10.76 -6.13 5.75
N GLY A 333 -12.07 -6.16 5.48
CA GLY A 333 -12.61 -6.46 4.16
C GLY A 333 -12.15 -5.48 3.06
N GLU A 334 -11.97 -4.19 3.40
CA GLU A 334 -11.42 -3.20 2.46
C GLU A 334 -9.96 -3.52 2.11
N LEU A 335 -9.13 -3.85 3.10
CA LEU A 335 -7.74 -4.24 2.86
C LEU A 335 -7.65 -5.51 2.00
N ILE A 336 -8.47 -6.53 2.29
CA ILE A 336 -8.51 -7.76 1.48
C ILE A 336 -8.84 -7.44 0.02
N ARG A 337 -9.83 -6.56 -0.22
CA ARG A 337 -10.19 -6.12 -1.56
C ARG A 337 -9.02 -5.44 -2.27
N GLU A 338 -8.33 -4.52 -1.61
CA GLU A 338 -7.18 -3.80 -2.20
C GLU A 338 -6.01 -4.74 -2.49
N ILE A 339 -5.73 -5.72 -1.62
CA ILE A 339 -4.70 -6.74 -1.86
C ILE A 339 -5.04 -7.58 -3.09
N VAL A 340 -6.28 -8.04 -3.20
CA VAL A 340 -6.73 -8.82 -4.37
C VAL A 340 -6.63 -7.99 -5.65
N GLN A 341 -7.06 -6.72 -5.61
CA GLN A 341 -6.95 -5.82 -6.75
C GLN A 341 -5.50 -5.58 -7.16
N PHE A 342 -4.61 -5.35 -6.20
CA PHE A 342 -3.18 -5.21 -6.44
C PHE A 342 -2.61 -6.43 -7.16
N ILE A 343 -2.85 -7.64 -6.64
CA ILE A 343 -2.36 -8.89 -7.26
C ILE A 343 -2.88 -9.05 -8.70
N ILE A 344 -4.15 -8.75 -8.94
CA ILE A 344 -4.78 -8.92 -10.24
C ILE A 344 -4.25 -7.93 -11.28
N GLN A 345 -3.95 -6.70 -10.85
CA GLN A 345 -3.48 -5.62 -11.71
C GLN A 345 -1.99 -5.74 -12.05
N LEU A 346 -1.23 -6.55 -11.32
CA LEU A 346 0.14 -6.89 -11.70
C LEU A 346 0.14 -7.68 -13.03
N PRO A 347 0.89 -7.23 -14.06
CA PRO A 347 1.02 -7.94 -15.32
C PRO A 347 1.97 -9.14 -15.16
N LEU A 348 1.46 -10.19 -14.52
CA LEU A 348 2.21 -11.43 -14.28
C LEU A 348 2.45 -12.20 -15.57
N GLU A 349 3.70 -12.62 -15.77
CA GLU A 349 4.10 -13.48 -16.88
C GLU A 349 3.88 -14.98 -16.58
N ASP A 350 3.96 -15.79 -17.63
CA ASP A 350 3.85 -17.25 -17.51
C ASP A 350 4.96 -17.79 -16.58
N GLY A 351 4.56 -18.36 -15.44
CA GLY A 351 5.46 -18.89 -14.42
C GLY A 351 5.52 -18.04 -13.14
N GLU A 352 5.23 -16.74 -13.21
CA GLU A 352 5.13 -15.90 -12.02
C GLU A 352 3.86 -16.23 -11.21
N GLU A 353 2.79 -16.60 -11.92
CA GLU A 353 1.52 -17.01 -11.35
C GLU A 353 1.55 -18.35 -10.62
N ASP A 354 2.63 -19.13 -10.77
CA ASP A 354 2.80 -20.40 -10.04
C ASP A 354 2.69 -20.20 -8.53
N VAL A 355 3.02 -19.01 -8.05
CA VAL A 355 2.85 -18.62 -6.66
C VAL A 355 1.39 -18.72 -6.23
N ILE A 356 0.46 -18.12 -7.01
CA ILE A 356 -0.97 -18.11 -6.70
C ILE A 356 -1.52 -19.54 -6.77
N VAL A 357 -1.07 -20.30 -7.77
CA VAL A 357 -1.51 -21.68 -8.01
C VAL A 357 -1.06 -22.61 -6.89
N LYS A 358 0.11 -22.36 -6.30
CA LYS A 358 0.61 -23.18 -5.19
C LYS A 358 -0.36 -23.19 -4.01
N ASP A 359 -0.97 -22.05 -3.71
CA ASP A 359 -1.89 -21.85 -2.58
C ASP A 359 -3.39 -22.01 -2.94
N ALA A 360 -3.72 -22.74 -4.01
CA ALA A 360 -5.11 -22.95 -4.46
C ALA A 360 -6.06 -23.40 -3.33
N GLU A 361 -5.65 -24.36 -2.49
CA GLU A 361 -6.47 -24.88 -1.39
C GLU A 361 -6.77 -23.81 -0.33
N LYS A 362 -5.76 -23.01 0.04
CA LYS A 362 -5.94 -21.91 1.00
C LYS A 362 -6.88 -20.85 0.42
N LEU A 363 -6.71 -20.51 -0.85
CA LEU A 363 -7.56 -19.53 -1.53
C LEU A 363 -9.01 -20.01 -1.65
N ILE A 364 -9.25 -21.31 -1.86
CA ILE A 364 -10.60 -21.90 -1.83
C ILE A 364 -11.23 -21.67 -0.45
N ILE A 365 -10.53 -22.05 0.64
CA ILE A 365 -11.02 -21.87 2.01
C ILE A 365 -11.29 -20.39 2.31
N LEU A 366 -10.41 -19.49 1.89
CA LEU A 366 -10.60 -18.05 2.08
C LEU A 366 -11.77 -17.49 1.28
N SER A 367 -11.99 -17.97 0.06
CA SER A 367 -13.10 -17.53 -0.80
C SER A 367 -14.48 -17.88 -0.26
N GLU A 368 -14.56 -18.86 0.65
CA GLU A 368 -15.82 -19.16 1.34
C GLU A 368 -16.22 -18.07 2.34
N LYS A 369 -15.23 -17.33 2.87
CA LYS A 369 -15.41 -16.26 3.85
C LYS A 369 -15.43 -14.88 3.20
N ASN A 370 -14.58 -14.66 2.19
CA ASN A 370 -14.43 -13.38 1.54
C ASN A 370 -14.56 -13.48 0.02
N GLU A 371 -15.59 -12.83 -0.50
CA GLU A 371 -16.02 -12.92 -1.89
C GLU A 371 -15.00 -12.34 -2.89
N PHE A 372 -14.18 -11.36 -2.47
CA PHE A 372 -13.17 -10.78 -3.35
C PHE A 372 -12.09 -11.80 -3.74
N VAL A 373 -11.79 -12.77 -2.87
CA VAL A 373 -10.78 -13.80 -3.12
C VAL A 373 -11.17 -14.72 -4.28
N LEU A 374 -12.47 -14.79 -4.66
CA LEU A 374 -12.93 -15.50 -5.85
C LEU A 374 -12.22 -15.03 -7.13
N LEU A 375 -11.86 -13.75 -7.19
CA LEU A 375 -11.12 -13.22 -8.34
C LEU A 375 -9.70 -13.78 -8.42
N LEU A 376 -9.06 -14.21 -7.33
CA LEU A 376 -7.76 -14.89 -7.40
C LEU A 376 -7.90 -16.33 -7.92
N LEU A 377 -9.02 -17.00 -7.61
CA LEU A 377 -9.30 -18.34 -8.16
C LEU A 377 -9.43 -18.31 -9.69
N SER A 378 -9.94 -17.20 -10.25
CA SER A 378 -10.02 -17.01 -11.69
C SER A 378 -8.65 -17.11 -12.40
N VAL A 379 -7.57 -16.67 -11.73
CA VAL A 379 -6.20 -16.73 -12.26
C VAL A 379 -5.74 -18.18 -12.39
N ILE A 380 -6.06 -19.01 -11.38
CA ILE A 380 -5.78 -20.45 -11.37
C ILE A 380 -6.56 -21.16 -12.48
N ILE A 381 -7.83 -20.80 -12.66
CA ILE A 381 -8.72 -21.41 -13.65
C ILE A 381 -8.31 -21.06 -15.08
N ALA A 382 -7.86 -19.83 -15.32
CA ALA A 382 -7.46 -19.34 -16.63
C ALA A 382 -6.11 -19.89 -17.13
N ARG A 383 -5.45 -20.80 -16.40
CA ARG A 383 -4.23 -21.45 -16.89
C ARG A 383 -4.53 -22.36 -18.07
N VAL A 384 -3.57 -22.51 -18.97
CA VAL A 384 -3.70 -23.32 -20.20
C VAL A 384 -3.63 -24.82 -19.89
N ASP A 385 -2.93 -25.21 -18.82
CA ASP A 385 -2.79 -26.61 -18.43
C ASP A 385 -4.12 -27.18 -17.93
N ASN A 386 -4.81 -27.92 -18.80
CA ASN A 386 -6.14 -28.52 -18.56
C ASN A 386 -6.10 -29.68 -17.55
N GLU A 387 -4.94 -30.29 -17.32
CA GLU A 387 -4.79 -31.48 -16.47
C GLU A 387 -4.27 -31.18 -15.06
N SER A 388 -3.97 -29.92 -14.76
CA SER A 388 -3.53 -29.53 -13.42
C SER A 388 -4.58 -29.88 -12.35
N GLU A 389 -4.22 -30.76 -11.41
CA GLU A 389 -5.09 -31.19 -10.31
C GLU A 389 -5.67 -30.00 -9.52
N LYS A 390 -4.84 -28.97 -9.28
CA LYS A 390 -5.25 -27.75 -8.56
C LYS A 390 -6.30 -26.95 -9.33
N ARG A 391 -6.16 -26.87 -10.66
CA ARG A 391 -7.14 -26.22 -11.53
C ARG A 391 -8.47 -26.98 -11.51
N LEU A 392 -8.42 -28.31 -11.66
CA LEU A 392 -9.61 -29.17 -11.62
C LEU A 392 -10.35 -29.06 -10.29
N ARG A 393 -9.63 -29.06 -9.15
CA ARG A 393 -10.24 -28.86 -7.82
C ARG A 393 -10.91 -27.48 -7.71
N THR A 394 -10.25 -26.43 -8.18
CA THR A 394 -10.81 -25.06 -8.16
C THR A 394 -12.05 -24.94 -9.05
N LEU A 395 -12.03 -25.57 -10.23
CA LEU A 395 -13.18 -25.64 -11.13
C LEU A 395 -14.35 -26.42 -10.51
N LYS A 396 -14.08 -27.57 -9.87
CA LYS A 396 -15.11 -28.35 -9.14
C LYS A 396 -15.75 -27.52 -8.04
N PHE A 397 -14.94 -26.82 -7.24
CA PHE A 397 -15.43 -25.91 -6.21
C PHE A 397 -16.37 -24.83 -6.78
N LEU A 398 -15.98 -24.12 -7.84
CA LEU A 398 -16.86 -23.11 -8.46
C LEU A 398 -18.14 -23.74 -9.03
N LYS A 399 -18.04 -24.88 -9.71
CA LYS A 399 -19.19 -25.61 -10.27
C LYS A 399 -20.17 -25.96 -9.16
N GLU A 400 -19.70 -26.59 -8.08
CA GLU A 400 -20.52 -26.98 -6.93
C GLU A 400 -21.20 -25.76 -6.29
N LYS A 401 -20.47 -24.69 -5.98
CA LYS A 401 -21.04 -23.50 -5.34
C LYS A 401 -22.08 -22.79 -6.23
N ILE A 402 -21.85 -22.69 -7.53
CA ILE A 402 -22.81 -22.10 -8.48
C ILE A 402 -24.09 -22.97 -8.51
N PHE A 403 -23.95 -24.29 -8.65
CA PHE A 403 -25.08 -25.20 -8.75
C PHE A 403 -25.87 -25.30 -7.45
N ASP A 404 -25.19 -25.34 -6.30
CA ASP A 404 -25.83 -25.36 -4.99
C ASP A 404 -26.65 -24.09 -4.74
N THR A 405 -26.11 -22.93 -5.12
CA THR A 405 -26.82 -21.66 -4.97
C THR A 405 -28.04 -21.58 -5.90
N LEU A 406 -27.93 -22.09 -7.13
CA LEU A 406 -29.05 -22.16 -8.07
C LEU A 406 -30.12 -23.19 -7.68
N ARG A 407 -29.76 -24.23 -6.90
CA ARG A 407 -30.68 -25.27 -6.40
C ARG A 407 -31.49 -24.84 -5.18
N LEU A 408 -31.21 -23.69 -4.58
CA LEU A 408 -31.94 -23.23 -3.41
C LEU A 408 -33.43 -23.03 -3.71
N PRO A 409 -34.33 -23.49 -2.81
CA PRO A 409 -35.77 -23.38 -3.01
C PRO A 409 -36.28 -21.94 -2.87
N GLU A 410 -35.61 -21.12 -2.05
CA GLU A 410 -35.92 -19.71 -1.85
C GLU A 410 -34.80 -18.82 -2.36
N ILE A 411 -35.16 -17.79 -3.14
CA ILE A 411 -34.22 -16.79 -3.63
C ILE A 411 -34.12 -15.68 -2.58
N ARG A 412 -32.93 -15.51 -2.00
CA ARG A 412 -32.63 -14.43 -1.03
C ARG A 412 -31.61 -13.46 -1.60
N ILE A 413 -31.66 -12.20 -1.16
CA ILE A 413 -30.72 -11.14 -1.59
C ILE A 413 -29.26 -11.58 -1.39
N ASP A 414 -28.91 -12.12 -0.23
CA ASP A 414 -27.53 -12.55 0.07
C ASP A 414 -27.07 -13.70 -0.84
N SER A 415 -27.96 -14.65 -1.14
CA SER A 415 -27.65 -15.74 -2.08
C SER A 415 -27.44 -15.24 -3.51
N LEU A 416 -28.20 -14.23 -3.95
CA LEU A 416 -28.02 -13.62 -5.27
C LEU A 416 -26.73 -12.80 -5.35
N LYS A 417 -26.37 -12.05 -4.28
CA LYS A 417 -25.10 -11.30 -4.21
C LYS A 417 -23.90 -12.23 -4.35
N ARG A 418 -23.92 -13.36 -3.62
CA ARG A 418 -22.88 -14.39 -3.72
C ARG A 418 -22.81 -15.05 -5.10
N LEU A 419 -23.97 -15.40 -5.67
CA LEU A 419 -24.04 -15.99 -7.00
C LEU A 419 -23.52 -15.03 -8.08
N LYS A 420 -23.89 -13.75 -7.99
CA LYS A 420 -23.40 -12.69 -8.89
C LYS A 420 -21.88 -12.64 -8.91
N GLN A 421 -21.21 -12.70 -7.76
CA GLN A 421 -19.76 -12.66 -7.70
C GLN A 421 -19.10 -13.95 -8.19
N LEU A 422 -19.69 -15.12 -7.92
CA LEU A 422 -19.22 -16.40 -8.48
C LEU A 422 -19.26 -16.37 -10.01
N LEU A 423 -20.35 -15.86 -10.59
CA LEU A 423 -20.48 -15.70 -12.03
C LEU A 423 -19.52 -14.65 -12.61
N GLN A 424 -19.32 -13.53 -11.93
CA GLN A 424 -18.33 -12.52 -12.32
C GLN A 424 -16.90 -13.08 -12.31
N ALA A 425 -16.54 -13.87 -11.29
CA ALA A 425 -15.24 -14.53 -11.22
C ALA A 425 -15.07 -15.56 -12.35
N LEU A 426 -16.12 -16.30 -12.69
CA LEU A 426 -16.13 -17.24 -13.81
C LEU A 426 -15.93 -16.52 -15.16
N ILE A 427 -16.73 -15.47 -15.43
CA ILE A 427 -16.61 -14.66 -16.65
C ILE A 427 -15.22 -14.02 -16.74
N TYR A 428 -14.67 -13.53 -15.64
CA TYR A 428 -13.33 -12.97 -15.62
C TYR A 428 -12.26 -14.04 -15.93
N ALA A 429 -12.44 -15.28 -15.45
CA ALA A 429 -11.57 -16.41 -15.83
C ALA A 429 -11.65 -16.71 -17.33
N GLU A 430 -12.85 -16.69 -17.93
CA GLU A 430 -13.07 -16.86 -19.37
C GLU A 430 -12.34 -15.79 -20.17
N HIS A 431 -12.53 -14.51 -19.82
CA HIS A 431 -11.85 -13.40 -20.49
C HIS A 431 -10.33 -13.50 -20.37
N ARG A 432 -9.80 -13.89 -19.20
CA ARG A 432 -8.36 -14.04 -18.99
C ARG A 432 -7.80 -15.19 -19.83
N LEU A 433 -8.49 -16.33 -19.90
CA LEU A 433 -8.09 -17.46 -20.75
C LEU A 433 -8.15 -17.07 -22.23
N CYS A 434 -9.20 -16.37 -22.66
CA CYS A 434 -9.35 -15.85 -24.02
C CYS A 434 -8.17 -14.96 -24.41
N ARG A 435 -7.87 -13.97 -23.56
CA ARG A 435 -6.76 -13.04 -23.79
C ARG A 435 -5.44 -13.77 -23.92
N ARG A 436 -5.19 -14.82 -23.13
CA ARG A 436 -3.98 -15.64 -23.26
C ARG A 436 -3.91 -16.41 -24.57
N GLN A 437 -5.00 -17.06 -24.96
CA GLN A 437 -5.06 -17.79 -26.21
C GLN A 437 -4.81 -16.85 -27.39
N GLN A 438 -5.44 -15.68 -27.39
CA GLN A 438 -5.22 -14.63 -28.39
C GLN A 438 -3.77 -14.14 -28.40
N LEU A 439 -3.17 -13.84 -27.25
CA LEU A 439 -1.77 -13.41 -27.17
C LEU A 439 -0.80 -14.49 -27.67
N ASN A 440 -1.06 -15.76 -27.37
CA ASN A 440 -0.26 -16.89 -27.85
C ASN A 440 -0.44 -17.13 -29.35
N ALA A 441 -1.65 -16.92 -29.88
CA ALA A 441 -1.93 -17.01 -31.31
C ALA A 441 -1.28 -15.86 -32.09
N LEU A 442 -1.33 -14.62 -31.57
CA LEU A 442 -0.68 -13.44 -32.16
C LEU A 442 0.85 -13.56 -32.24
N ARG A 443 1.48 -14.45 -31.45
CA ARG A 443 2.90 -14.77 -31.59
C ARG A 443 3.22 -15.62 -32.83
N LYS A 444 2.21 -16.26 -33.43
CA LYS A 444 2.36 -17.21 -34.54
C LYS A 444 1.63 -16.80 -35.81
N ASN A 445 0.50 -16.13 -35.67
CA ASN A 445 -0.45 -15.81 -36.73
C ASN A 445 -0.66 -14.28 -36.83
N THR A 446 -1.24 -13.83 -37.94
CA THR A 446 -1.62 -12.43 -38.13
C THR A 446 -2.88 -12.06 -37.32
N VAL A 447 -3.09 -10.75 -37.10
CA VAL A 447 -4.26 -10.26 -36.35
C VAL A 447 -5.58 -10.68 -37.01
N GLU A 448 -5.65 -10.69 -38.34
CA GLU A 448 -6.85 -11.06 -39.10
C GLU A 448 -7.20 -12.55 -38.91
N GLU A 449 -6.21 -13.43 -38.92
CA GLU A 449 -6.39 -14.87 -38.67
C GLU A 449 -6.87 -15.14 -37.24
N VAL A 450 -6.32 -14.43 -36.25
CA VAL A 450 -6.72 -14.57 -34.84
C VAL A 450 -8.16 -14.08 -34.60
N ILE A 451 -8.61 -13.05 -35.32
CA ILE A 451 -9.99 -12.57 -35.25
C ILE A 451 -10.95 -13.59 -35.88
N GLN A 452 -10.57 -14.19 -37.01
CA GLN A 452 -11.40 -15.20 -37.70
C GLN A 452 -11.62 -16.46 -36.87
N GLU A 453 -10.64 -16.86 -36.05
CA GLU A 453 -10.74 -18.06 -35.19
C GLU A 453 -11.75 -17.91 -34.02
N ASN A 454 -12.28 -16.71 -33.76
CA ASN A 454 -13.35 -16.48 -32.79
C ASN A 454 -13.11 -17.11 -31.40
N TYR A 455 -11.87 -17.02 -30.91
CA TYR A 455 -11.40 -17.59 -29.62
C TYR A 455 -12.32 -17.33 -28.41
N TYR A 456 -13.07 -16.23 -28.42
CA TYR A 456 -14.01 -15.92 -27.35
C TYR A 456 -15.12 -16.97 -27.24
N ASN A 457 -15.71 -17.39 -28.36
CA ASN A 457 -16.82 -18.34 -28.37
C ASN A 457 -16.40 -19.81 -28.21
N SER A 458 -15.10 -20.12 -28.29
CA SER A 458 -14.58 -21.49 -28.16
C SER A 458 -14.26 -21.90 -26.71
N ILE A 459 -14.45 -21.00 -25.74
CA ILE A 459 -14.04 -21.26 -24.35
C ILE A 459 -15.13 -22.02 -23.61
N ASN A 460 -14.77 -23.22 -23.15
CA ASN A 460 -15.56 -23.97 -22.17
C ASN A 460 -14.64 -24.38 -21.01
N LEU A 461 -14.69 -23.61 -19.92
CA LEU A 461 -13.86 -23.86 -18.73
C LEU A 461 -14.23 -25.17 -18.03
N PHE A 462 -15.49 -25.61 -18.16
CA PHE A 462 -15.95 -26.85 -17.56
C PHE A 462 -15.79 -28.06 -18.47
N SER A 463 -15.23 -27.92 -19.68
CA SER A 463 -15.03 -29.03 -20.64
C SER A 463 -14.38 -30.28 -20.01
N SER A 464 -13.41 -30.11 -19.12
CA SER A 464 -12.74 -31.20 -18.39
C SER A 464 -13.55 -31.81 -17.23
N LEU A 465 -14.70 -31.21 -16.90
CA LEU A 465 -15.67 -31.63 -15.88
C LEU A 465 -17.05 -31.92 -16.48
N VAL A 466 -17.15 -31.97 -17.81
CA VAL A 466 -18.38 -32.36 -18.52
C VAL A 466 -18.47 -33.88 -18.46
N ASP A 467 -19.42 -34.37 -17.67
CA ASP A 467 -19.94 -35.73 -17.80
C ASP A 467 -21.20 -35.69 -18.69
N ASP A 468 -21.64 -36.83 -19.23
CA ASP A 468 -22.83 -36.93 -20.10
C ASP A 468 -24.10 -36.30 -19.48
N ASP A 469 -24.18 -36.25 -18.14
CA ASP A 469 -25.29 -35.64 -17.39
C ASP A 469 -25.16 -34.12 -17.16
N TYR A 470 -24.03 -33.49 -17.47
CA TYR A 470 -23.76 -32.08 -17.12
C TYR A 470 -24.77 -31.11 -17.74
N VAL A 471 -25.05 -31.27 -19.04
CA VAL A 471 -26.00 -30.43 -19.79
C VAL A 471 -27.42 -30.58 -19.23
N SER A 472 -27.84 -31.83 -19.00
CA SER A 472 -29.15 -32.15 -18.41
C SER A 472 -29.31 -31.58 -17.00
N GLN A 473 -28.26 -31.67 -16.18
CA GLN A 473 -28.24 -31.11 -14.83
C GLN A 473 -28.30 -29.58 -14.84
N LEU A 474 -27.56 -28.91 -15.72
CA LEU A 474 -27.58 -27.45 -15.84
C LEU A 474 -28.97 -26.95 -16.24
N ASP A 475 -29.57 -27.56 -17.26
CA ASP A 475 -30.92 -27.20 -17.73
C ASP A 475 -31.98 -27.43 -16.67
N GLN A 476 -31.90 -28.54 -15.91
CA GLN A 476 -32.81 -28.80 -14.79
C GLN A 476 -32.66 -27.77 -13.66
N VAL A 477 -31.42 -27.42 -13.32
CA VAL A 477 -31.11 -26.45 -12.26
C VAL A 477 -31.63 -25.06 -12.64
N ILE A 478 -31.40 -24.63 -13.89
CA ILE A 478 -31.86 -23.31 -14.37
C ILE A 478 -33.38 -23.29 -14.53
N SER A 479 -33.98 -24.37 -15.01
CA SER A 479 -35.45 -24.47 -15.10
C SER A 479 -36.12 -24.41 -13.72
N ARG A 480 -35.51 -25.05 -12.70
CA ARG A 480 -35.97 -24.95 -11.31
C ARG A 480 -35.76 -23.55 -10.73
N TYR A 481 -34.58 -22.96 -10.96
CA TYR A 481 -34.28 -21.59 -10.56
C TYR A 481 -35.29 -20.60 -11.14
N HIS A 482 -35.63 -20.76 -12.43
CA HIS A 482 -36.69 -20.00 -13.08
C HIS A 482 -38.06 -20.29 -12.45
N GLY A 483 -38.41 -21.56 -12.20
CA GLY A 483 -39.67 -21.92 -11.53
C GLY A 483 -39.82 -21.25 -10.16
N ASN A 484 -38.75 -21.22 -9.37
CA ASN A 484 -38.73 -20.57 -8.05
C ASN A 484 -38.79 -19.03 -8.14
N SER A 485 -38.34 -18.46 -9.25
CA SER A 485 -38.35 -17.00 -9.49
C SER A 485 -39.70 -16.40 -9.88
N VAL A 486 -40.72 -17.22 -10.18
CA VAL A 486 -42.09 -16.74 -10.48
C VAL A 486 -42.71 -15.97 -9.30
N LEU A 487 -42.12 -16.10 -8.11
CA LEU A 487 -42.51 -15.42 -6.88
C LEU A 487 -41.81 -14.05 -6.68
N VAL A 488 -40.86 -13.66 -7.53
CA VAL A 488 -40.14 -12.38 -7.42
C VAL A 488 -40.96 -11.28 -8.12
N ASP A 489 -41.64 -10.46 -7.32
CA ASP A 489 -42.49 -9.34 -7.77
C ASP A 489 -41.69 -8.02 -7.85
N PHE A 490 -42.11 -7.08 -8.70
CA PHE A 490 -41.52 -5.73 -8.88
C PHE A 490 -41.54 -4.86 -7.62
N LYS A 491 -42.24 -5.31 -6.57
CA LYS A 491 -42.35 -4.62 -5.28
C LYS A 491 -41.04 -4.61 -4.51
N ASP A 492 -40.20 -5.63 -4.68
CA ASP A 492 -38.84 -5.66 -4.11
C ASP A 492 -37.82 -5.40 -5.22
N LEU A 493 -37.56 -4.10 -5.47
CA LEU A 493 -36.69 -3.64 -6.55
C LEU A 493 -35.25 -4.17 -6.40
N GLU A 494 -34.73 -4.28 -5.17
CA GLU A 494 -33.36 -4.78 -4.94
C GLU A 494 -33.27 -6.26 -5.31
N LEU A 495 -34.23 -7.08 -4.84
CA LEU A 495 -34.26 -8.50 -5.16
C LEU A 495 -34.43 -8.75 -6.66
N PHE A 496 -35.32 -7.99 -7.30
CA PHE A 496 -35.63 -8.12 -8.72
C PHE A 496 -34.45 -7.70 -9.62
N THR A 497 -33.80 -6.57 -9.32
CA THR A 497 -32.62 -6.11 -10.08
C THR A 497 -31.43 -7.06 -9.94
N LEU A 498 -31.18 -7.60 -8.74
CA LEU A 498 -30.16 -8.61 -8.53
C LEU A 498 -30.45 -9.91 -9.28
N TYR A 499 -31.72 -10.31 -9.34
CA TYR A 499 -32.14 -11.48 -10.11
C TYR A 499 -31.88 -11.27 -11.62
N LEU A 500 -32.25 -10.11 -12.17
CA LEU A 500 -31.98 -9.76 -13.56
C LEU A 500 -30.48 -9.74 -13.87
N ASP A 501 -29.67 -9.15 -12.99
CA ASP A 501 -28.20 -9.15 -13.11
C ASP A 501 -27.65 -10.59 -13.18
N VAL A 502 -28.13 -11.49 -12.33
CA VAL A 502 -27.72 -12.91 -12.34
C VAL A 502 -28.12 -13.60 -13.65
N CYS A 503 -29.35 -13.39 -14.14
CA CYS A 503 -29.79 -13.91 -15.43
C CYS A 503 -28.89 -13.41 -16.59
N ALA A 504 -28.56 -12.12 -16.57
CA ALA A 504 -27.65 -11.53 -17.55
C ALA A 504 -26.25 -12.14 -17.48
N LEU A 505 -25.71 -12.36 -16.28
CA LEU A 505 -24.40 -12.99 -16.09
C LEU A 505 -24.39 -14.47 -16.51
N LEU A 506 -25.48 -15.22 -16.26
CA LEU A 506 -25.63 -16.59 -16.78
C LEU A 506 -25.60 -16.62 -18.32
N MET A 507 -26.23 -15.64 -18.96
CA MET A 507 -26.23 -15.49 -20.42
C MET A 507 -24.91 -14.93 -20.96
N ASN A 508 -24.15 -14.17 -20.17
CA ASN A 508 -22.84 -13.61 -20.57
C ASN A 508 -21.68 -14.59 -20.38
N SER A 509 -21.79 -15.56 -19.46
CA SER A 509 -20.78 -16.62 -19.33
C SER A 509 -20.83 -17.54 -20.54
N ILE A 510 -19.72 -17.63 -21.27
CA ILE A 510 -19.60 -18.49 -22.46
C ILE A 510 -19.69 -19.96 -22.05
N THR A 511 -19.04 -20.33 -20.93
CA THR A 511 -19.01 -21.69 -20.41
C THR A 511 -20.42 -22.18 -20.09
N LEU A 512 -21.23 -21.36 -19.42
CA LEU A 512 -22.60 -21.72 -19.06
C LEU A 512 -23.53 -21.61 -20.26
N ARG A 513 -23.48 -20.51 -21.03
CA ARG A 513 -24.31 -20.31 -22.23
C ARG A 513 -24.11 -21.41 -23.26
N GLY A 514 -22.88 -21.77 -23.56
CA GLY A 514 -22.55 -22.82 -24.54
C GLY A 514 -23.07 -24.21 -24.14
N ALA A 515 -23.26 -24.46 -22.84
CA ALA A 515 -23.80 -25.72 -22.33
C ALA A 515 -25.33 -25.72 -22.16
N MET A 516 -25.99 -24.56 -22.13
CA MET A 516 -27.45 -24.45 -22.00
C MET A 516 -28.16 -24.79 -23.31
N ASN A 517 -29.30 -25.49 -23.25
CA ASN A 517 -30.13 -25.68 -24.42
C ASN A 517 -30.82 -24.37 -24.86
N THR A 518 -31.24 -24.31 -26.14
CA THR A 518 -31.86 -23.11 -26.72
C THR A 518 -33.15 -22.70 -26.00
N LYS A 519 -33.91 -23.65 -25.47
CA LYS A 519 -35.16 -23.38 -24.74
C LYS A 519 -34.87 -22.66 -23.42
N THR A 520 -33.88 -23.11 -22.66
CA THR A 520 -33.42 -22.51 -21.40
C THR A 520 -32.88 -21.09 -21.64
N GLN A 521 -32.10 -20.90 -22.70
CA GLN A 521 -31.61 -19.57 -23.10
C GLN A 521 -32.76 -18.60 -23.43
N ILE A 522 -33.77 -19.05 -24.19
CA ILE A 522 -34.95 -18.25 -24.51
C ILE A 522 -35.72 -17.88 -23.23
N ILE A 523 -35.88 -18.81 -22.28
CA ILE A 523 -36.56 -18.56 -21.01
C ILE A 523 -35.86 -17.45 -20.21
N LEU A 524 -34.53 -17.47 -20.12
CA LEU A 524 -33.76 -16.42 -19.44
C LEU A 524 -33.88 -15.07 -20.15
N LEU A 525 -33.81 -15.04 -21.48
CA LEU A 525 -33.98 -13.82 -22.28
C LEU A 525 -35.39 -13.22 -22.16
N GLN A 526 -36.42 -14.06 -22.16
CA GLN A 526 -37.80 -13.63 -21.93
C GLN A 526 -37.92 -12.98 -20.55
N ARG A 527 -37.34 -13.58 -19.50
CA ARG A 527 -37.39 -12.97 -18.16
C ARG A 527 -36.67 -11.63 -18.08
N MET A 528 -35.55 -11.48 -18.78
CA MET A 528 -34.84 -10.20 -18.86
C MET A 528 -35.65 -9.12 -19.60
N SER A 529 -36.49 -9.51 -20.57
CA SER A 529 -37.30 -8.58 -21.37
C SER A 529 -38.69 -8.29 -20.82
N ASN A 530 -39.26 -9.16 -19.96
CA ASN A 530 -40.58 -8.98 -19.36
C ASN A 530 -40.81 -7.60 -18.68
N PRO A 531 -39.85 -6.99 -17.96
CA PRO A 531 -40.05 -5.67 -17.35
C PRO A 531 -40.21 -4.56 -18.39
N LEU A 532 -39.44 -4.67 -19.48
CA LEU A 532 -39.51 -3.76 -20.61
C LEU A 532 -40.88 -3.87 -21.29
N GLU A 533 -41.33 -5.09 -21.54
CA GLU A 533 -42.63 -5.35 -22.15
C GLU A 533 -43.78 -4.84 -21.25
N ALA A 534 -43.77 -5.16 -19.96
CA ALA A 534 -44.77 -4.69 -18.99
C ALA A 534 -44.82 -3.15 -18.91
N ALA A 535 -43.67 -2.49 -18.89
CA ALA A 535 -43.60 -1.02 -18.87
C ALA A 535 -44.19 -0.38 -20.14
N THR A 536 -44.09 -1.03 -21.30
CA THR A 536 -44.69 -0.54 -22.55
C THR A 536 -46.19 -0.80 -22.67
N GLN A 537 -46.72 -1.78 -21.94
CA GLN A 537 -48.15 -2.13 -21.94
C GLN A 537 -48.96 -1.30 -20.94
N GLU A 538 -48.35 -0.81 -19.85
CA GLU A 538 -49.02 0.04 -18.87
C GLU A 538 -49.10 1.52 -19.31
N ARG A 539 -50.29 2.13 -19.22
CA ARG A 539 -50.47 3.57 -19.52
C ARG A 539 -49.74 4.49 -18.53
N PHE A 540 -49.57 4.07 -17.29
CA PHE A 540 -48.89 4.80 -16.22
C PHE A 540 -48.06 3.83 -15.38
N PRO A 541 -46.88 3.40 -15.87
CA PRO A 541 -46.08 2.41 -15.17
C PRO A 541 -45.58 2.96 -13.84
N SER A 542 -45.58 2.10 -12.81
CA SER A 542 -45.03 2.46 -11.49
C SER A 542 -43.54 2.82 -11.60
N ARG A 543 -43.03 3.66 -10.68
CA ARG A 543 -41.62 4.07 -10.66
C ARG A 543 -40.66 2.86 -10.62
N ASN A 544 -40.96 1.85 -9.80
CA ASN A 544 -40.17 0.63 -9.71
C ASN A 544 -40.16 -0.16 -11.03
N LEU A 545 -41.28 -0.18 -11.77
CA LEU A 545 -41.35 -0.84 -13.08
C LEU A 545 -40.53 -0.09 -14.14
N GLN A 546 -40.51 1.25 -14.09
CA GLN A 546 -39.65 2.07 -14.96
C GLN A 546 -38.17 1.83 -14.68
N ASP A 547 -37.77 1.82 -13.41
CA ASP A 547 -36.39 1.56 -12.99
C ASP A 547 -35.96 0.14 -13.39
N ALA A 548 -36.82 -0.87 -13.17
CA ALA A 548 -36.58 -2.25 -13.59
C ALA A 548 -36.49 -2.40 -15.12
N ALA A 549 -37.33 -1.69 -15.88
CA ALA A 549 -37.28 -1.70 -17.35
C ALA A 549 -35.99 -1.06 -17.88
N PHE A 550 -35.49 -0.01 -17.24
CA PHE A 550 -34.21 0.61 -17.60
C PHE A 550 -33.03 -0.33 -17.33
N GLU A 551 -33.01 -1.00 -16.18
CA GLU A 551 -32.01 -2.03 -15.87
C GLU A 551 -32.08 -3.22 -16.83
N SER A 552 -33.29 -3.70 -17.16
CA SER A 552 -33.50 -4.72 -18.20
C SER A 552 -32.91 -4.30 -19.55
N LEU A 553 -33.15 -3.06 -19.97
CA LEU A 553 -32.60 -2.53 -21.23
C LEU A 553 -31.06 -2.46 -21.18
N ARG A 554 -30.49 -1.96 -20.08
CA ARG A 554 -29.03 -1.91 -19.86
C ARG A 554 -28.42 -3.31 -19.95
N LEU A 555 -29.05 -4.30 -19.33
CA LEU A 555 -28.55 -5.66 -19.30
C LEU A 555 -28.68 -6.36 -20.64
N LEU A 556 -29.81 -6.22 -21.34
CA LEU A 556 -29.98 -6.75 -22.70
C LEU A 556 -28.97 -6.13 -23.68
N ALA A 557 -28.69 -4.82 -23.56
CA ALA A 557 -27.66 -4.16 -24.36
C ALA A 557 -26.23 -4.64 -24.02
N SER A 558 -26.00 -5.12 -22.80
CA SER A 558 -24.70 -5.67 -22.37
C SER A 558 -24.45 -7.10 -22.85
N LEU A 559 -25.49 -7.81 -23.32
CA LEU A 559 -25.33 -9.13 -23.88
C LEU A 559 -24.60 -9.02 -25.22
N ASN A 560 -23.33 -9.40 -25.26
CA ASN A 560 -22.59 -9.63 -26.51
C ASN A 560 -23.13 -10.89 -27.21
N ILE A 561 -24.40 -10.87 -27.60
CA ILE A 561 -24.98 -11.82 -28.55
C ILE A 561 -24.65 -11.26 -29.92
N ASN A 562 -23.39 -11.41 -30.34
CA ASN A 562 -23.07 -11.31 -31.75
C ASN A 562 -23.75 -12.50 -32.43
N GLY A 563 -24.86 -12.22 -33.11
CA GLY A 563 -25.36 -13.03 -34.21
C GLY A 563 -24.60 -12.67 -35.48
#